data_AF-A0A3M1Q2A7-F1
#
_entry.id   AF-A0A3M1Q2A7-F1
#
_cell.length_a   1.000
_cell.length_b   1.000
_cell.length_c   1.000
_cell.angle_alpha   90.00
_cell.angle_beta   90.00
_cell.angle_gamma   90.00
#
_symmetry.space_group_name_H-M   'P 1'
#
loop_
_entity.id
_entity.type
_entity.pdbx_description
1 polymer ?
#
loop_
_entity_poly.entity_id
_entity_poly.type
_entity_poly.pdbx_seq_one_letter_code
_entity_poly.pdbx_strand_id
1 'polypeptide(L)'
;MRVQRAEVVRDDVAEIAAAVRRGLDESGCVLTTGGIGPTHDHVTVAGAATAFGVGITTHPELARRIREHVGREPTAAELRMASVPEGAELVGGADTWPTIRVDRVYVLPGVPSILRRKFGELRGEFHGIPRHRESLAFRARETDLAPLLEQLVARFPDLEIGSYPEPARVLVTIEGTDARTVVAAREQLATLAAHVPRAPA
;
A
#
# COMPACT_ATOMS: atom_id res chain seq x y z
N MET A 1 10.27 0.91 -3.20
CA MET A 1 9.62 -0.32 -2.68
C MET A 1 8.73 -0.88 -3.77
N ARG A 2 8.70 -2.20 -3.97
CA ARG A 2 7.84 -2.88 -4.96
C ARG A 2 6.85 -3.77 -4.23
N VAL A 3 5.59 -3.77 -4.66
CA VAL A 3 4.58 -4.69 -4.13
C VAL A 3 4.88 -6.08 -4.70
N GLN A 4 5.18 -7.04 -3.83
CA GLN A 4 5.44 -8.43 -4.24
C GLN A 4 4.16 -9.26 -4.31
N ARG A 5 3.23 -9.01 -3.38
CA ARG A 5 2.01 -9.78 -3.24
C ARG A 5 0.90 -8.93 -2.62
N ALA A 6 -0.33 -9.24 -3.00
CA ALA A 6 -1.54 -8.77 -2.34
C ALA A 6 -2.42 -10.00 -2.06
N GLU A 7 -2.96 -10.09 -0.85
CA GLU A 7 -3.81 -11.20 -0.42
C GLU A 7 -5.05 -10.65 0.28
N VAL A 8 -6.19 -11.31 0.07
CA VAL A 8 -7.43 -11.04 0.79
C VAL A 8 -7.74 -12.28 1.62
N VAL A 9 -7.88 -12.11 2.92
CA VAL A 9 -8.14 -13.19 3.88
C VAL A 9 -9.45 -12.94 4.63
N ARG A 10 -10.01 -14.01 5.20
CA ARG A 10 -11.19 -13.92 6.08
C ARG A 10 -10.77 -13.37 7.45
N ASP A 11 -11.77 -12.92 8.22
CA ASP A 11 -11.63 -12.55 9.63
C ASP A 11 -11.41 -13.79 10.52
N ASP A 12 -10.28 -14.46 10.30
CA ASP A 12 -9.82 -15.62 11.05
C ASP A 12 -8.36 -15.43 11.48
N VAL A 13 -8.08 -15.69 12.75
CA VAL A 13 -6.76 -15.44 13.35
C VAL A 13 -5.67 -16.26 12.69
N ALA A 14 -5.94 -17.54 12.37
CA ALA A 14 -4.94 -18.43 11.79
C ALA A 14 -4.64 -18.08 10.33
N GLU A 15 -5.67 -17.71 9.55
CA GLU A 15 -5.54 -17.25 8.17
C GLU A 15 -4.72 -15.95 8.10
N ILE A 16 -5.06 -14.96 8.94
CA ILE A 16 -4.31 -13.69 9.00
C ILE A 16 -2.87 -13.94 9.42
N ALA A 17 -2.64 -14.77 10.44
CA ALA A 17 -1.29 -15.09 10.90
C ALA A 17 -0.47 -15.77 9.80
N ALA A 18 -1.07 -16.68 9.04
CA ALA A 18 -0.41 -17.35 7.92
C ALA A 18 -0.07 -16.37 6.78
N ALA A 19 -0.97 -15.44 6.44
CA ALA A 19 -0.73 -14.41 5.44
C ALA A 19 0.38 -13.44 5.87
N VAL A 20 0.38 -13.02 7.14
CA VAL A 20 1.44 -12.17 7.70
C VAL A 20 2.80 -12.87 7.62
N ARG A 21 2.89 -14.14 8.04
CA ARG A 21 4.15 -14.92 7.93
C ARG A 21 4.65 -15.02 6.49
N ARG A 22 3.78 -15.40 5.54
CA ARG A 22 4.13 -15.43 4.11
C ARG A 22 4.65 -14.08 3.62
N GLY A 23 3.96 -13.00 4.00
CA GLY A 23 4.38 -11.65 3.65
C GLY A 23 5.75 -11.27 4.22
N LEU A 24 6.06 -11.67 5.46
CA LEU A 24 7.35 -11.42 6.11
C LEU A 24 8.49 -12.23 5.51
N ASP A 25 8.22 -13.44 5.03
CA ASP A 25 9.20 -14.31 4.36
C ASP A 25 9.54 -13.79 2.95
N GLU A 26 8.55 -13.30 2.22
CA GLU A 26 8.69 -12.89 0.81
C GLU A 26 9.08 -11.41 0.65
N SER A 27 8.95 -10.58 1.69
CA SER A 27 9.05 -9.13 1.56
C SER A 27 9.70 -8.42 2.75
N GLY A 28 10.08 -7.16 2.50
CA GLY A 28 10.66 -6.29 3.52
C GLY A 28 9.64 -5.67 4.48
N CYS A 29 8.33 -5.75 4.19
CA CYS A 29 7.28 -5.08 4.95
C CYS A 29 5.89 -5.64 4.60
N VAL A 30 5.03 -5.78 5.61
CA VAL A 30 3.63 -6.17 5.45
C VAL A 30 2.72 -5.02 5.87
N LEU A 31 1.77 -4.67 5.01
CA LEU A 31 0.70 -3.72 5.33
C LEU A 31 -0.62 -4.50 5.41
N THR A 32 -1.30 -4.45 6.55
CA THR A 32 -2.66 -4.99 6.69
C THR A 32 -3.67 -3.86 6.68
N THR A 33 -4.90 -4.13 6.21
CA THR A 33 -6.00 -3.17 6.27
C THR A 33 -7.31 -3.89 6.60
N GLY A 34 -8.06 -3.35 7.57
CA GLY A 34 -9.29 -3.97 8.07
C GLY A 34 -9.07 -4.70 9.39
N GLY A 35 -10.16 -5.17 10.02
CA GLY A 35 -10.06 -6.05 11.19
C GLY A 35 -9.55 -5.43 12.50
N ILE A 36 -9.66 -4.10 12.70
CA ILE A 36 -9.13 -3.38 13.89
C ILE A 36 -10.16 -2.60 14.72
N GLY A 37 -11.45 -2.78 14.48
CA GLY A 37 -12.53 -2.17 15.24
C GLY A 37 -12.88 -2.93 16.54
N PRO A 38 -13.99 -2.56 17.20
CA PRO A 38 -14.34 -3.06 18.53
C PRO A 38 -15.18 -4.36 18.53
N THR A 39 -15.69 -4.78 17.38
CA THR A 39 -16.54 -5.98 17.23
C THR A 39 -15.72 -7.29 17.18
N HIS A 40 -16.40 -8.41 17.40
CA HIS A 40 -15.80 -9.73 17.63
C HIS A 40 -15.00 -10.29 16.44
N ASP A 41 -15.32 -9.84 15.24
CA ASP A 41 -14.70 -10.18 13.95
C ASP A 41 -13.45 -9.32 13.65
N HIS A 42 -13.17 -8.28 14.43
CA HIS A 42 -11.96 -7.48 14.26
C HIS A 42 -10.74 -8.16 14.89
N VAL A 43 -10.19 -9.15 14.17
CA VAL A 43 -9.15 -10.07 14.68
C VAL A 43 -7.75 -9.83 14.10
N THR A 44 -7.52 -8.73 13.39
CA THR A 44 -6.21 -8.48 12.72
C THR A 44 -5.07 -8.30 13.72
N VAL A 45 -5.29 -7.63 14.85
CA VAL A 45 -4.30 -7.54 15.93
C VAL A 45 -3.94 -8.91 16.48
N ALA A 46 -4.93 -9.79 16.66
CA ALA A 46 -4.71 -11.15 17.14
C ALA A 46 -3.98 -12.02 16.11
N GLY A 47 -4.30 -11.88 14.83
CA GLY A 47 -3.59 -12.53 13.74
C GLY A 47 -2.13 -12.09 13.67
N ALA A 48 -1.86 -10.79 13.80
CA ALA A 48 -0.50 -10.26 13.86
C ALA A 48 0.27 -10.81 15.08
N ALA A 49 -0.31 -10.77 16.29
CA ALA A 49 0.31 -11.33 17.49
C ALA A 49 0.62 -12.82 17.33
N THR A 50 -0.31 -13.60 16.77
CA THR A 50 -0.14 -15.02 16.47
C THR A 50 0.96 -15.27 15.43
N ALA A 51 1.14 -14.37 14.46
CA ALA A 51 2.22 -14.48 13.47
C ALA A 51 3.61 -14.41 14.11
N PHE A 52 3.77 -13.56 15.13
CA PHE A 52 5.02 -13.38 15.87
C PHE A 52 5.16 -14.30 17.08
N GLY A 53 4.13 -15.07 17.44
CA GLY A 53 4.14 -15.93 18.63
C GLY A 53 4.16 -15.13 19.95
N VAL A 54 3.59 -13.92 19.95
CA VAL A 54 3.56 -13.01 21.10
C VAL A 54 2.14 -12.85 21.67
N GLY A 55 2.04 -12.36 22.90
CA GLY A 55 0.75 -12.04 23.51
C GLY A 55 0.10 -10.77 22.95
N ILE A 56 -1.09 -10.46 23.47
CA ILE A 56 -1.79 -9.19 23.22
C ILE A 56 -1.84 -8.42 24.54
N THR A 57 -1.47 -7.14 24.50
CA THR A 57 -1.51 -6.25 25.65
C THR A 57 -2.24 -4.95 25.32
N THR A 58 -2.70 -4.25 26.35
CA THR A 58 -3.33 -2.93 26.20
C THR A 58 -2.23 -1.86 26.15
N HIS A 59 -2.13 -1.13 25.04
CA HIS A 59 -1.16 -0.05 24.92
C HIS A 59 -1.59 1.18 25.75
N PRO A 60 -0.78 1.65 26.71
CA PRO A 60 -1.16 2.75 27.61
C PRO A 60 -1.57 4.03 26.88
N GLU A 61 -0.80 4.43 25.85
CA GLU A 61 -1.08 5.63 25.06
C GLU A 61 -2.39 5.53 24.25
N LEU A 62 -2.69 4.39 23.61
CA LEU A 62 -3.97 4.20 22.93
C LEU A 62 -5.12 4.25 23.93
N ALA A 63 -4.99 3.56 25.07
CA ALA A 63 -6.01 3.57 26.11
C ALA A 63 -6.24 4.99 26.67
N ARG A 64 -5.20 5.80 26.84
CA ARG A 64 -5.29 7.21 27.22
C ARG A 64 -6.09 8.01 26.19
N ARG A 65 -5.72 7.91 24.90
CA ARG A 65 -6.43 8.60 23.80
C ARG A 65 -7.89 8.18 23.67
N ILE A 66 -8.21 6.91 23.90
CA ILE A 66 -9.61 6.43 23.93
C ILE A 66 -10.40 7.06 25.06
N ARG A 67 -9.85 7.12 26.27
CA ARG A 67 -10.51 7.78 27.41
C ARG A 67 -10.79 9.25 27.12
N GLU A 68 -9.80 9.96 26.57
CA GLU A 68 -9.93 11.38 26.21
C GLU A 68 -10.96 11.60 25.10
N HIS A 69 -10.94 10.76 24.07
CA HIS A 69 -11.87 10.86 22.95
C HIS A 69 -13.32 10.58 23.35
N VAL A 70 -13.53 9.59 24.20
CA VAL A 70 -14.87 9.16 24.63
C VAL A 70 -15.46 10.12 25.67
N GLY A 71 -14.63 10.79 26.49
CA GLY A 71 -15.08 11.79 27.46
C GLY A 71 -15.89 11.24 28.64
N ARG A 72 -15.96 9.92 28.77
CA ARG A 72 -16.56 9.15 29.88
C ARG A 72 -15.72 7.90 30.13
N GLU A 73 -16.08 7.11 31.14
CA GLU A 73 -15.49 5.78 31.30
C GLU A 73 -15.76 4.95 30.02
N PRO A 74 -14.71 4.47 29.33
CA PRO A 74 -14.90 3.69 28.13
C PRO A 74 -15.46 2.30 28.46
N THR A 75 -16.27 1.79 27.56
CA THR A 75 -16.73 0.40 27.59
C THR A 75 -15.56 -0.55 27.34
N ALA A 76 -15.72 -1.82 27.75
CA ALA A 76 -14.74 -2.85 27.43
C ALA A 76 -14.51 -2.99 25.91
N ALA A 77 -15.54 -2.77 25.09
CA ALA A 77 -15.42 -2.80 23.63
C ALA A 77 -14.59 -1.62 23.09
N GLU A 78 -14.73 -0.43 23.66
CA GLU A 78 -13.90 0.73 23.30
C GLU A 78 -12.44 0.50 23.70
N LEU A 79 -12.18 0.00 24.92
CA LEU A 79 -10.81 -0.30 25.37
C LEU A 79 -10.13 -1.41 24.57
N ARG A 80 -10.88 -2.36 23.99
CA ARG A 80 -10.30 -3.37 23.09
C ARG A 80 -9.57 -2.76 21.91
N MET A 81 -9.94 -1.56 21.45
CA MET A 81 -9.23 -0.87 20.36
C MET A 81 -7.83 -0.38 20.77
N ALA A 82 -7.48 -0.42 22.07
CA ALA A 82 -6.12 -0.20 22.56
C ALA A 82 -5.28 -1.48 22.62
N SER A 83 -5.82 -2.63 22.21
CA SER A 83 -5.09 -3.89 22.19
C SER A 83 -4.05 -3.88 21.07
N VAL A 84 -2.83 -4.30 21.38
CA VAL A 84 -1.70 -4.42 20.43
C VAL A 84 -0.95 -5.72 20.68
N PRO A 85 -0.22 -6.26 19.68
CA PRO A 85 0.76 -7.32 19.94
C PRO A 85 1.81 -6.83 20.94
N GLU A 86 2.30 -7.71 21.82
CA GLU A 86 3.42 -7.38 22.70
C GLU A 86 4.65 -6.98 21.87
N GLY A 87 5.35 -5.92 22.31
CA GLY A 87 6.47 -5.34 21.57
C GLY A 87 6.07 -4.45 20.39
N ALA A 88 4.78 -4.20 20.18
CA ALA A 88 4.34 -3.26 19.16
C ALA A 88 4.64 -1.80 19.54
N GLU A 89 4.92 -1.01 18.52
CA GLU A 89 5.13 0.43 18.58
C GLU A 89 3.98 1.19 17.92
N LEU A 90 3.88 2.48 18.24
CA LEU A 90 2.91 3.40 17.65
C LEU A 90 3.64 4.37 16.73
N VAL A 91 3.27 4.35 15.45
CA VAL A 91 3.89 5.19 14.41
C VAL A 91 2.85 6.10 13.74
N GLY A 92 3.28 7.29 13.32
CA GLY A 92 2.39 8.33 12.79
C GLY A 92 1.36 8.83 13.84
N GLY A 93 0.26 9.40 13.37
CA GLY A 93 -0.86 9.80 14.23
C GLY A 93 -0.54 10.85 15.29
N ALA A 94 0.35 11.80 15.00
CA ALA A 94 0.68 12.92 15.88
C ALA A 94 -0.59 13.65 16.36
N ASP A 95 -1.63 13.73 15.52
CA ASP A 95 -2.81 14.56 15.78
C ASP A 95 -4.07 13.79 16.21
N THR A 96 -4.13 12.44 16.13
CA THR A 96 -5.31 11.71 16.64
C THR A 96 -5.04 10.25 16.98
N TRP A 97 -4.86 9.38 15.97
CA TRP A 97 -4.85 7.92 16.15
C TRP A 97 -3.62 7.32 15.48
N PRO A 98 -2.62 6.84 16.23
CA PRO A 98 -1.42 6.26 15.64
C PRO A 98 -1.71 4.91 15.00
N THR A 99 -0.81 4.48 14.13
CA THR A 99 -0.83 3.15 13.50
C THR A 99 -0.02 2.19 14.35
N ILE A 100 -0.54 0.97 14.55
CA ILE A 100 0.17 -0.09 15.27
C ILE A 100 1.19 -0.70 14.32
N ARG A 101 2.46 -0.77 14.76
CA ARG A 101 3.55 -1.43 14.05
C ARG A 101 4.14 -2.52 14.95
N VAL A 102 4.23 -3.75 14.48
CA VAL A 102 4.99 -4.82 15.15
C VAL A 102 6.06 -5.32 14.18
N ASP A 103 7.33 -5.10 14.52
CA ASP A 103 8.46 -5.27 13.60
C ASP A 103 8.18 -4.58 12.24
N ARG A 104 8.07 -5.35 11.16
CA ARG A 104 7.85 -4.87 9.79
C ARG A 104 6.38 -4.98 9.35
N VAL A 105 5.44 -5.15 10.28
CA VAL A 105 3.99 -5.26 10.02
C VAL A 105 3.25 -4.02 10.50
N TYR A 106 2.57 -3.33 9.58
CA TYR A 106 1.76 -2.15 9.88
C TYR A 106 0.27 -2.50 9.81
N VAL A 107 -0.46 -2.21 10.88
CA VAL A 107 -1.86 -2.58 11.04
C VAL A 107 -2.76 -1.36 10.84
N LEU A 108 -3.39 -1.27 9.66
CA LEU A 108 -4.17 -0.10 9.22
C LEU A 108 -5.70 -0.35 9.26
N PRO A 109 -6.53 0.70 9.37
CA PRO A 109 -7.98 0.58 9.32
C PRO A 109 -8.48 0.18 7.93
N GLY A 110 -9.66 -0.44 7.88
CA GLY A 110 -10.34 -0.81 6.63
C GLY A 110 -11.11 0.33 5.97
N VAL A 111 -11.49 1.37 6.72
CA VAL A 111 -12.26 2.50 6.17
C VAL A 111 -11.37 3.29 5.20
N PRO A 112 -11.72 3.39 3.88
CA PRO A 112 -10.80 3.91 2.87
C PRO A 112 -10.28 5.33 3.10
N SER A 113 -11.12 6.22 3.67
CA SER A 113 -10.71 7.59 4.00
C SER A 113 -9.66 7.64 5.11
N ILE A 114 -9.84 6.83 6.15
CA ILE A 114 -8.91 6.75 7.28
C ILE A 114 -7.62 6.04 6.86
N LEU A 115 -7.72 4.95 6.08
CA LEU A 115 -6.59 4.24 5.50
C LEU A 115 -5.68 5.20 4.72
N ARG A 116 -6.25 5.96 3.77
CA ARG A 116 -5.50 6.92 2.95
C ARG A 116 -4.77 7.96 3.79
N ARG A 117 -5.43 8.51 4.81
CA ARG A 117 -4.82 9.47 5.73
C ARG A 117 -3.64 8.85 6.48
N LYS A 118 -3.88 7.73 7.17
CA LYS A 118 -2.85 7.05 7.97
C LYS A 118 -1.68 6.57 7.12
N PHE A 119 -1.94 6.00 5.95
CA PHE A 119 -0.88 5.59 5.04
C PHE A 119 -0.01 6.77 4.59
N GLY A 120 -0.61 7.96 4.39
CA GLY A 120 0.13 9.19 4.13
C GLY A 120 1.07 9.61 5.26
N GLU A 121 0.67 9.41 6.52
CA GLU A 121 1.49 9.69 7.70
C GLU A 121 2.70 8.74 7.82
N LEU A 122 2.59 7.52 7.27
CA LEU A 122 3.68 6.55 7.26
C LEU A 122 4.74 6.83 6.19
N ARG A 123 4.65 7.91 5.40
CA ARG A 123 5.66 8.22 4.37
C ARG A 123 7.09 8.27 4.92
N GLY A 124 7.26 8.77 6.14
CA GLY A 124 8.57 8.83 6.80
C GLY A 124 9.14 7.47 7.19
N GLU A 125 8.32 6.43 7.25
CA GLU A 125 8.72 5.06 7.59
C GLU A 125 9.32 4.32 6.40
N PHE A 126 8.95 4.73 5.17
CA PHE A 126 9.34 4.03 3.96
C PHE A 126 10.44 4.80 3.24
N HIS A 127 11.65 4.25 3.31
CA HIS A 127 12.79 4.74 2.57
C HIS A 127 13.04 3.89 1.33
N GLY A 128 13.48 4.53 0.24
CA GLY A 128 13.84 3.84 -0.97
C GLY A 128 14.23 4.80 -2.07
N ILE A 129 14.63 4.23 -3.21
CA ILE A 129 14.94 5.01 -4.40
C ILE A 129 13.62 5.62 -4.92
N PRO A 130 13.54 6.96 -5.09
CA PRO A 130 12.40 7.60 -5.71
C PRO A 130 12.08 6.96 -7.05
N ARG A 131 10.79 6.76 -7.33
CA ARG A 131 10.32 6.29 -8.63
C ARG A 131 9.60 7.41 -9.34
N HIS A 132 9.96 7.61 -10.60
CA HIS A 132 9.38 8.58 -11.50
C HIS A 132 8.45 7.84 -12.45
N ARG A 133 7.32 8.46 -12.76
CA ARG A 133 6.31 7.91 -13.67
C ARG A 133 5.88 8.99 -14.64
N GLU A 134 5.93 8.64 -15.91
CA GLU A 134 5.33 9.40 -17.01
C GLU A 134 4.25 8.56 -17.67
N SER A 135 3.31 9.21 -18.36
CA SER A 135 2.27 8.49 -19.06
C SER A 135 1.79 9.19 -20.34
N LEU A 136 1.32 8.38 -21.27
CA LEU A 136 0.88 8.80 -22.58
C LEU A 136 -0.36 8.00 -22.97
N ALA A 137 -1.47 8.69 -23.26
CA ALA A 137 -2.70 8.06 -23.72
C ALA A 137 -2.88 8.20 -25.25
N PHE A 138 -3.29 7.12 -25.91
CA PHE A 138 -3.47 7.04 -27.35
C PHE A 138 -4.85 6.51 -27.72
N ARG A 139 -5.48 7.04 -28.77
CA ARG A 139 -6.68 6.48 -29.37
C ARG A 139 -6.28 5.42 -30.41
N ALA A 140 -5.92 4.24 -29.92
CA ALA A 140 -5.47 3.10 -30.72
C ALA A 140 -5.84 1.78 -30.04
N ARG A 141 -5.65 0.66 -30.74
CA ARG A 141 -5.65 -0.66 -30.11
C ARG A 141 -4.26 -0.94 -29.55
N GLU A 142 -4.20 -1.73 -28.49
CA GLU A 142 -2.92 -2.13 -27.88
C GLU A 142 -1.99 -2.83 -28.89
N THR A 143 -2.56 -3.66 -29.77
CA THR A 143 -1.83 -4.34 -30.85
C THR A 143 -1.16 -3.39 -31.82
N ASP A 144 -1.71 -2.19 -32.01
CA ASP A 144 -1.14 -1.18 -32.91
C ASP A 144 0.08 -0.49 -32.25
N LEU A 145 0.15 -0.51 -30.91
CA LEU A 145 1.24 0.06 -30.13
C LEU A 145 2.34 -0.95 -29.80
N ALA A 146 2.02 -2.25 -29.75
CA ALA A 146 2.96 -3.31 -29.31
C ALA A 146 4.34 -3.23 -29.98
N PRO A 147 4.48 -3.09 -31.32
CA PRO A 147 5.80 -2.98 -31.95
C PRO A 147 6.58 -1.73 -31.57
N LEU A 148 5.89 -0.64 -31.21
CA LEU A 148 6.50 0.60 -30.74
C LEU A 148 6.98 0.44 -29.29
N LEU A 149 6.20 -0.25 -28.46
CA LEU A 149 6.56 -0.55 -27.07
C LEU A 149 7.76 -1.52 -27.01
N GLU A 150 7.83 -2.52 -27.89
CA GLU A 150 8.99 -3.42 -28.00
C GLU A 150 10.29 -2.65 -28.33
N GLN A 151 10.23 -1.71 -29.27
CA GLN A 151 11.37 -0.83 -29.58
C GLN A 151 11.76 0.03 -28.39
N LEU A 152 10.78 0.52 -27.64
CA LEU A 152 11.02 1.36 -26.46
C LEU A 152 11.68 0.55 -25.34
N VAL A 153 11.19 -0.67 -25.06
CA VAL A 153 11.79 -1.60 -24.08
C VAL A 153 13.23 -1.96 -24.48
N ALA A 154 13.49 -2.24 -25.76
CA ALA A 154 14.84 -2.55 -26.24
C ALA A 154 15.80 -1.35 -26.07
N ARG A 155 15.30 -0.12 -26.19
CA ARG A 155 16.09 1.10 -26.03
C ARG A 155 16.31 1.49 -24.58
N PHE A 156 15.36 1.19 -23.70
CA PHE A 156 15.35 1.57 -22.29
C PHE A 156 15.12 0.33 -21.39
N PRO A 157 16.09 -0.61 -21.35
CA PRO A 157 15.91 -1.91 -20.68
C PRO A 157 15.73 -1.78 -19.15
N ASP A 158 16.16 -0.68 -18.56
CA ASP A 158 16.06 -0.42 -17.11
C ASP A 158 14.72 0.22 -16.70
N LEU A 159 13.83 0.52 -17.67
CA LEU A 159 12.51 1.11 -17.40
C LEU A 159 11.42 0.03 -17.38
N GLU A 160 10.43 0.25 -16.52
CA GLU A 160 9.19 -0.53 -16.50
C GLU A 160 8.16 0.16 -17.40
N ILE A 161 7.80 -0.50 -18.51
CA ILE A 161 6.88 0.04 -19.51
C ILE A 161 5.62 -0.83 -19.53
N GLY A 162 4.48 -0.21 -19.25
CA GLY A 162 3.18 -0.89 -19.18
C GLY A 162 2.19 -0.30 -20.18
N SER A 163 1.32 -1.15 -20.73
CA SER A 163 0.17 -0.77 -21.55
C SER A 163 -1.13 -1.20 -20.85
N TYR A 164 -2.08 -0.28 -20.76
CA TYR A 164 -3.37 -0.48 -20.11
C TYR A 164 -4.48 -0.07 -21.07
N PRO A 165 -5.12 -1.05 -21.74
CA PRO A 165 -6.30 -0.79 -22.55
C PRO A 165 -7.47 -0.31 -21.67
N GLU A 166 -8.04 0.83 -22.05
CA GLU A 166 -9.20 1.44 -21.42
C GLU A 166 -10.30 1.65 -22.48
N PRO A 167 -11.56 1.93 -22.08
CA PRO A 167 -12.59 2.30 -23.05
C PRO A 167 -12.12 3.49 -23.92
N ALA A 168 -12.02 3.25 -25.23
CA ALA A 168 -11.62 4.20 -26.27
C ALA A 168 -10.16 4.71 -26.27
N ARG A 169 -9.28 4.21 -25.40
CA ARG A 169 -7.86 4.58 -25.39
C ARG A 169 -6.95 3.49 -24.83
N VAL A 170 -5.65 3.61 -25.06
CA VAL A 170 -4.62 2.85 -24.37
C VAL A 170 -3.75 3.82 -23.60
N LEU A 171 -3.65 3.62 -22.27
CA LEU A 171 -2.72 4.35 -21.42
C LEU A 171 -1.40 3.58 -21.39
N VAL A 172 -0.33 4.23 -21.84
CA VAL A 172 1.03 3.71 -21.69
C VAL A 172 1.70 4.42 -20.52
N THR A 173 2.31 3.66 -19.62
CA THR A 173 3.02 4.18 -18.45
C THR A 173 4.49 3.81 -18.55
N ILE A 174 5.36 4.75 -18.16
CA ILE A 174 6.80 4.56 -18.16
C ILE A 174 7.28 4.90 -16.75
N GLU A 175 7.91 3.92 -16.10
CA GLU A 175 8.39 4.06 -14.73
C GLU A 175 9.87 3.72 -14.61
N GLY A 176 10.56 4.40 -13.72
CA GLY A 176 11.98 4.15 -13.45
C GLY A 176 12.51 4.95 -12.28
N THR A 177 13.79 4.74 -11.95
CA THR A 177 14.46 5.43 -10.84
C THR A 177 15.22 6.68 -11.25
N ASP A 178 15.51 6.87 -12.55
CA ASP A 178 16.09 8.09 -13.09
C ASP A 178 15.04 8.91 -13.85
N ALA A 179 14.72 10.10 -13.32
CA ALA A 179 13.75 11.01 -13.91
C ALA A 179 14.09 11.39 -15.36
N ARG A 180 15.37 11.60 -15.67
CA ARG A 180 15.80 12.04 -17.01
C ARG A 180 15.56 10.94 -18.04
N THR A 181 15.92 9.71 -17.70
CA THR A 181 15.68 8.54 -18.55
C THR A 181 14.18 8.29 -18.77
N VAL A 182 13.35 8.45 -17.73
CA VAL A 182 11.88 8.34 -17.86
C VAL A 182 11.31 9.39 -18.81
N VAL A 183 11.71 10.66 -18.69
CA VAL A 183 11.28 11.74 -19.58
C VAL A 183 11.74 11.49 -21.02
N ALA A 184 13.00 11.09 -21.22
CA ALA A 184 13.54 10.78 -22.54
C ALA A 184 12.78 9.63 -23.22
N ALA A 185 12.42 8.59 -22.48
CA ALA A 185 11.61 7.48 -22.99
C ALA A 185 10.18 7.93 -23.35
N ARG A 186 9.57 8.80 -22.55
CA ARG A 186 8.28 9.41 -22.87
C ARG A 186 8.33 10.22 -24.16
N GLU A 187 9.37 11.02 -24.37
CA GLU A 187 9.57 11.80 -25.59
C GLU A 187 9.79 10.87 -26.80
N GLN A 188 10.63 9.85 -26.65
CA GLN A 188 10.85 8.85 -27.70
C GLN A 188 9.55 8.14 -28.09
N LEU A 189 8.72 7.76 -27.12
CA LEU A 189 7.41 7.17 -27.39
C LEU A 189 6.50 8.14 -28.15
N ALA A 190 6.50 9.42 -27.78
CA ALA A 190 5.73 10.43 -28.49
C ALA A 190 6.20 10.59 -29.96
N THR A 191 7.49 10.47 -30.22
CA THR A 191 8.06 10.48 -31.59
C THR A 191 7.69 9.22 -32.37
N LEU A 192 7.89 8.04 -31.78
CA LEU A 192 7.58 6.75 -32.42
C LEU A 192 6.09 6.65 -32.77
N ALA A 193 5.23 7.11 -31.87
CA ALA A 193 3.78 7.09 -32.02
C ALA A 193 3.21 8.40 -32.59
N ALA A 194 4.01 9.22 -33.28
CA ALA A 194 3.55 10.49 -33.84
C ALA A 194 2.39 10.32 -34.86
N HIS A 195 2.31 9.15 -35.51
CA HIS A 195 1.23 8.78 -36.42
C HIS A 195 -0.04 8.28 -35.70
N VAL A 196 0.01 8.12 -34.37
CA VAL A 196 -1.10 7.61 -33.57
C VAL A 196 -1.83 8.78 -32.88
N PRO A 197 -3.15 8.92 -33.05
CA PRO A 197 -3.89 10.00 -32.42
C PRO A 197 -3.78 9.95 -30.89
N ARG A 198 -3.51 11.11 -30.27
CA ARG A 198 -3.46 11.26 -28.82
C ARG A 198 -4.85 11.22 -28.20
N ALA A 199 -4.94 10.66 -27.00
CA ALA A 199 -6.07 10.83 -26.10
C ALA A 199 -5.66 11.79 -24.96
N PRO A 200 -6.62 12.50 -24.32
CA PRO A 200 -6.34 13.15 -23.04
C PRO A 200 -5.81 12.11 -22.05
N ALA A 201 -4.81 12.49 -21.25
CA ALA A 201 -4.27 11.65 -20.17
C ALA A 201 -5.25 11.65 -18.99
#